data_AF-A0A532EA63-F1
#
_entry.id   AF-A0A532EA63-F1
#
_cell.length_a   1.000
_cell.length_b   1.000
_cell.length_c   1.000
_cell.angle_alpha   90.00
_cell.angle_beta   90.00
_cell.angle_gamma   90.00
#
_symmetry.space_group_name_H-M   'P 1'
#
loop_
_entity.id
_entity.type
_entity.pdbx_description
1 polymer ?
#
loop_
_entity_poly.entity_id
_entity_poly.type
_entity_poly.pdbx_seq_one_letter_code
_entity_poly.pdbx_strand_id
1 'polypeptide(L)'
;MTRICFHIAGIGLLALGLMTTGCKPDESPFKAENDTLKKQVTKQESLLSSLQDGNKVMQQQIDLLNQELRDAKKATESAKAEMSQLTDQLNAQLAQSKRANAEALKTAATQAAQQLRIEEKGTQVETLPRPLAAVAKVVEESLAKNGYPIKVSFKSDQKAVYVTERKISNPASLEVAGFRNQYLITLQALPANTTRLGVRAEFEKVAQGGRILSVSQEETAEIERRLIGEIHKALESPSKT
;
A
#
# COMPACT_ATOMS: atom_id res chain seq x y z
N MET A 1 120.71 9.69 86.05
CA MET A 1 121.68 10.72 85.59
C MET A 1 120.92 11.67 84.65
N THR A 2 120.39 12.77 85.21
CA THR A 2 120.81 14.18 84.98
C THR A 2 120.35 14.72 83.61
N ARG A 3 119.59 15.81 83.42
CA ARG A 3 119.01 16.96 84.18
C ARG A 3 118.07 17.65 83.16
N ILE A 4 116.75 17.78 83.34
CA ILE A 4 115.98 18.91 83.92
C ILE A 4 116.61 20.31 83.73
N CYS A 5 115.75 21.24 83.28
CA CYS A 5 115.85 22.71 83.18
C CYS A 5 116.46 23.31 81.91
N PHE A 6 115.60 23.81 81.02
CA PHE A 6 115.40 25.27 80.91
C PHE A 6 113.97 25.58 80.43
N HIS A 7 113.29 26.34 81.26
CA HIS A 7 111.93 26.81 81.13
C HIS A 7 112.01 28.34 80.95
N ILE A 8 111.03 28.88 80.22
CA ILE A 8 110.57 30.28 80.26
C ILE A 8 111.34 31.29 79.39
N ALA A 9 110.81 31.50 78.19
CA ALA A 9 110.67 32.82 77.55
C ALA A 9 109.49 32.71 76.55
N GLY A 10 108.25 32.72 77.05
CA GLY A 10 107.38 33.90 76.89
C GLY A 10 106.56 33.76 75.59
N ILE A 11 105.44 33.04 75.57
CA ILE A 11 104.11 33.59 75.90
C ILE A 11 104.08 35.10 75.68
N GLY A 12 103.88 35.52 74.43
CA GLY A 12 103.86 36.93 74.11
C GLY A 12 103.61 37.27 72.65
N LEU A 13 102.74 36.55 71.93
CA LEU A 13 101.92 37.14 70.84
C LEU A 13 100.89 36.14 70.28
N LEU A 14 100.10 35.54 71.19
CA LEU A 14 98.83 34.87 70.87
C LEU A 14 97.67 35.89 70.80
N ALA A 15 97.91 37.08 70.26
CA ALA A 15 96.94 38.17 70.28
C ALA A 15 97.18 39.20 69.16
N LEU A 16 97.09 38.79 67.89
CA LEU A 16 96.77 39.72 66.81
C LEU A 16 95.86 39.00 65.78
N GLY A 17 94.55 39.29 65.92
CA GLY A 17 93.44 39.16 64.95
C GLY A 17 93.47 37.98 63.97
N LEU A 18 92.65 36.93 64.09
CA LEU A 18 91.19 37.00 64.17
C LEU A 18 90.58 38.15 63.36
N MET A 19 90.93 38.30 62.08
CA MET A 19 90.12 39.05 61.07
C MET A 19 90.45 38.61 59.63
N THR A 20 90.15 37.37 59.23
CA THR A 20 89.89 37.01 57.81
C THR A 20 88.84 35.89 57.70
N THR A 21 87.75 36.01 58.46
CA THR A 21 86.48 35.39 58.09
C THR A 21 85.73 36.34 57.16
N GLY A 22 85.56 35.95 55.89
CA GLY A 22 84.54 36.56 55.03
C GLY A 22 85.00 37.03 53.64
N CYS A 23 85.51 36.13 52.80
CA CYS A 23 85.24 36.26 51.37
C CYS A 23 83.91 35.56 51.08
N LYS A 24 82.82 36.32 51.03
CA LYS A 24 81.61 35.86 50.34
C LYS A 24 81.99 35.65 48.87
N PRO A 25 81.55 34.57 48.20
CA PRO A 25 81.72 34.49 46.76
C PRO A 25 80.90 35.64 46.16
N ASP A 26 81.59 36.47 45.40
CA ASP A 26 81.04 37.56 44.62
C ASP A 26 79.87 37.03 43.78
N GLU A 27 78.62 37.34 44.15
CA GLU A 27 77.46 37.09 43.30
C GLU A 27 77.53 38.09 42.15
N SER A 28 78.28 37.71 41.12
CA SER A 28 78.30 38.41 39.84
C SER A 28 76.85 38.58 39.34
N PRO A 29 76.38 39.81 39.04
CA PRO A 29 75.03 40.04 38.51
C PRO A 29 74.79 39.24 37.22
N PHE A 30 75.86 38.94 36.47
CA PHE A 30 75.83 38.09 35.29
C PHE A 30 75.45 36.63 35.59
N LYS A 31 75.71 36.10 36.79
CA LYS A 31 75.33 34.73 37.17
C LYS A 31 73.82 34.63 37.42
N ALA A 32 73.25 35.61 38.13
CA ALA A 32 71.81 35.70 38.35
C ALA A 32 71.03 35.95 37.04
N GLU A 33 71.56 36.80 36.16
CA GLU A 33 71.02 36.99 34.81
C GLU A 33 71.15 35.74 33.95
N ASN A 34 72.27 35.01 34.01
CA ASN A 34 72.45 33.75 33.30
C ASN A 34 71.46 32.67 33.77
N ASP A 35 71.22 32.56 35.08
CA ASP A 35 70.22 31.64 35.63
C ASP A 35 68.79 32.04 35.24
N THR A 36 68.52 33.34 35.11
CA THR A 36 67.23 33.86 34.63
C THR A 36 67.03 33.57 33.14
N LEU A 37 68.06 33.78 32.32
CA LEU A 37 68.06 33.45 30.89
C LEU A 37 67.90 31.95 30.67
N LYS A 38 68.59 31.09 31.43
CA LYS A 38 68.38 29.63 31.38
C LYS A 38 66.95 29.24 31.69
N LYS A 39 66.35 29.82 32.74
CA LYS A 39 64.94 29.57 33.07
C LYS A 39 64.00 30.04 31.96
N GLN A 40 64.30 31.15 31.28
CA GLN A 40 63.52 31.62 30.13
C GLN A 40 63.67 30.69 28.92
N VAL A 41 64.87 30.21 28.63
CA VAL A 41 65.14 29.24 27.56
C VAL A 41 64.40 27.93 27.82
N THR A 42 64.49 27.36 29.03
CA THR A 42 63.75 26.14 29.37
C THR A 42 62.23 26.34 29.25
N LYS A 43 61.71 27.51 29.61
CA LYS A 43 60.30 27.86 29.39
C LYS A 43 59.97 27.91 27.90
N GLN A 44 60.80 28.56 27.08
CA GLN A 44 60.60 28.61 25.63
C GLN A 44 60.69 27.23 24.97
N GLU A 45 61.63 26.39 25.39
CA GLU A 45 61.74 24.99 24.93
C GLU A 45 60.51 24.17 25.32
N SER A 46 59.99 24.35 26.54
CA SER A 46 58.76 23.68 26.98
C SER A 46 57.53 24.14 26.18
N LEU A 47 57.46 25.42 25.83
CA LEU A 47 56.40 25.96 24.97
C LEU A 47 56.51 25.43 23.54
N LEU A 48 57.72 25.34 22.99
CA LEU A 48 57.96 24.75 21.67
C LEU A 48 57.55 23.28 21.63
N SER A 49 57.90 22.50 22.66
CA SER A 49 57.47 21.09 22.78
C SER A 49 55.95 20.99 22.85
N SER A 50 55.29 21.82 23.67
CA SER A 50 53.84 21.82 23.80
C SER A 50 53.13 22.21 22.49
N LEU A 51 53.68 23.16 21.74
CA LEU A 51 53.13 23.56 20.44
C LEU A 51 53.34 22.47 19.38
N GLN A 52 54.50 21.81 19.39
CA GLN A 52 54.78 20.70 18.49
C GLN A 52 53.83 19.53 18.74
N ASP A 53 53.58 19.18 20.01
CA ASP A 53 52.63 18.12 20.36
C ASP A 53 51.19 18.54 20.07
N GLY A 54 50.82 19.80 20.30
CA GLY A 54 49.54 20.36 19.88
C GLY A 54 49.32 20.26 18.36
N ASN A 55 50.35 20.52 17.56
CA ASN A 55 50.29 20.39 16.10
C ASN A 55 50.11 18.92 15.66
N LYS A 56 50.77 17.96 16.32
CA LYS A 56 50.54 16.53 16.06
C LYS A 56 49.10 16.11 16.37
N VAL A 57 48.56 16.54 17.51
CA VAL A 57 47.17 16.24 17.89
C VAL A 57 46.18 16.85 16.90
N MET A 58 46.43 18.09 16.46
CA MET A 58 45.60 18.74 15.45
C MET A 58 45.64 17.98 14.12
N GLN A 59 46.82 17.53 13.70
CA GLN A 59 46.97 16.74 12.47
C GLN A 59 46.22 15.39 12.59
N GLN A 60 46.31 14.72 13.74
CA GLN A 60 45.54 13.50 14.01
C GLN A 60 44.02 13.74 13.97
N GLN A 61 43.54 14.87 14.51
CA GLN A 61 42.12 15.23 14.42
C GLN A 61 41.68 15.48 12.98
N ILE A 62 42.51 16.13 12.17
CA ILE A 62 42.24 16.34 10.73
C ILE A 62 42.16 14.99 10.01
N ASP A 63 43.07 14.07 10.29
CA ASP A 63 43.08 12.74 9.69
C ASP A 63 41.85 11.92 10.07
N LEU A 64 41.45 11.96 11.35
CA LEU A 64 40.22 11.34 11.86
C LEU A 64 38.97 11.92 11.19
N LEU A 65 38.84 13.24 11.12
CA LEU A 65 37.70 13.90 10.48
C LEU A 65 37.61 13.56 8.99
N ASN A 66 38.75 13.49 8.30
CA ASN A 66 38.78 13.08 6.89
C ASN A 66 38.38 11.61 6.70
N GLN A 67 38.73 10.75 7.64
CA GLN A 67 38.30 9.35 7.64
C GLN A 67 36.79 9.25 7.90
N GLU A 68 36.28 9.92 8.93
CA GLU A 68 34.85 9.95 9.26
C GLU A 68 34.02 10.51 8.11
N LEU A 69 34.50 11.56 7.42
CA LEU A 69 33.84 12.10 6.22
C LEU A 69 33.78 11.09 5.08
N ARG A 70 34.85 10.32 4.85
CA ARG A 70 34.87 9.27 3.82
C ARG A 70 33.92 8.13 4.16
N ASP A 71 33.90 7.71 5.42
CA ASP A 71 33.05 6.62 5.89
C ASP A 71 31.58 7.02 5.86
N ALA A 72 31.24 8.24 6.33
CA ALA A 72 29.90 8.80 6.26
C ALA A 72 29.41 8.97 4.82
N LYS A 73 30.29 9.42 3.91
CA LYS A 73 29.97 9.53 2.49
C LYS A 73 29.67 8.16 1.89
N LYS A 74 30.52 7.16 2.16
CA LYS A 74 30.33 5.79 1.68
C LYS A 74 29.03 5.17 2.21
N ALA A 75 28.72 5.36 3.49
CA ALA A 75 27.48 4.90 4.10
C ALA A 75 26.23 5.59 3.50
N THR A 76 26.33 6.88 3.18
CA THR A 76 25.25 7.63 2.54
C THR A 76 25.02 7.15 1.10
N GLU A 77 26.10 6.93 0.35
CA GLU A 77 26.03 6.40 -1.01
C GLU A 77 25.44 4.98 -1.05
N SER A 78 25.82 4.11 -0.10
CA SER A 78 25.23 2.76 0.00
C SER A 78 23.75 2.81 0.39
N ALA A 79 23.37 3.63 1.37
CA ALA A 79 21.96 3.79 1.76
C ALA A 79 21.11 4.34 0.61
N LYS A 80 21.65 5.28 -0.18
CA LYS A 80 20.97 5.80 -1.38
C LYS A 80 20.81 4.73 -2.45
N ALA A 81 21.82 3.88 -2.66
CA ALA A 81 21.75 2.77 -3.61
C ALA A 81 20.70 1.73 -3.17
N GLU A 82 20.68 1.35 -1.90
CA GLU A 82 19.68 0.44 -1.34
C GLU A 82 18.26 1.02 -1.47
N MET A 83 18.07 2.30 -1.16
CA MET A 83 16.77 2.97 -1.31
C MET A 83 16.29 2.99 -2.76
N SER A 84 17.19 3.21 -3.72
CA SER A 84 16.87 3.12 -5.15
C SER A 84 16.45 1.70 -5.54
N GLN A 85 17.20 0.68 -5.10
CA GLN A 85 16.85 -0.71 -5.38
C GLN A 85 15.51 -1.12 -4.79
N LEU A 86 15.22 -0.74 -3.55
CA LEU A 86 13.93 -0.97 -2.90
C LEU A 86 12.79 -0.28 -3.65
N THR A 87 13.02 0.94 -4.15
CA THR A 87 12.04 1.68 -4.94
C THR A 87 11.75 0.97 -6.27
N ASP A 88 12.78 0.48 -6.96
CA ASP A 88 12.64 -0.26 -8.21
C ASP A 88 11.89 -1.59 -8.00
N GLN A 89 12.20 -2.30 -6.91
CA GLN A 89 11.49 -3.52 -6.53
C GLN A 89 10.01 -3.26 -6.24
N LEU A 90 9.70 -2.18 -5.50
CA LEU A 90 8.32 -1.80 -5.19
C LEU A 90 7.54 -1.46 -6.47
N ASN A 91 8.15 -0.71 -7.39
CA ASN A 91 7.56 -0.38 -8.67
C ASN A 91 7.30 -1.62 -9.54
N ALA A 92 8.23 -2.57 -9.56
CA ALA A 92 8.07 -3.84 -10.26
C ALA A 92 6.92 -4.67 -9.66
N GLN A 93 6.83 -4.79 -8.34
CA GLN A 93 5.74 -5.48 -7.65
C GLN A 93 4.39 -4.81 -7.91
N LEU A 94 4.33 -3.48 -7.89
CA LEU A 94 3.10 -2.74 -8.19
C LEU A 94 2.64 -2.95 -9.63
N ALA A 95 3.58 -2.95 -10.59
CA ALA A 95 3.27 -3.24 -11.99
C ALA A 95 2.77 -4.69 -12.17
N GLN A 96 3.40 -5.66 -11.50
CA GLN A 96 2.97 -7.06 -11.52
C GLN A 96 1.57 -7.25 -10.91
N SER A 97 1.32 -6.63 -9.76
CA SER A 97 0.01 -6.65 -9.08
C SER A 97 -1.10 -6.06 -9.97
N LYS A 98 -0.83 -4.92 -10.62
CA LYS A 98 -1.78 -4.33 -11.58
C LYS A 98 -2.10 -5.25 -12.75
N ARG A 99 -1.11 -5.94 -13.32
CA ARG A 99 -1.31 -6.92 -14.40
C ARG A 99 -2.14 -8.12 -13.93
N ALA A 100 -1.77 -8.71 -12.79
CA ALA A 100 -2.50 -9.84 -12.21
C ALA A 100 -3.96 -9.47 -11.91
N ASN A 101 -4.23 -8.26 -11.39
CA ASN A 101 -5.58 -7.81 -11.13
C ASN A 101 -6.39 -7.60 -12.43
N ALA A 102 -5.78 -7.02 -13.46
CA ALA A 102 -6.44 -6.88 -14.77
C ALA A 102 -6.78 -8.26 -15.40
N GLU A 103 -5.88 -9.24 -15.27
CA GLU A 103 -6.10 -10.62 -15.71
C GLU A 103 -7.19 -11.32 -14.89
N ALA A 104 -7.24 -11.11 -13.57
CA ALA A 104 -8.28 -11.63 -12.70
C ALA A 104 -9.66 -11.06 -13.06
N LEU A 105 -9.75 -9.74 -13.31
CA LEU A 105 -10.99 -9.09 -13.76
C LEU A 105 -11.44 -9.62 -15.12
N LYS A 106 -10.51 -9.80 -16.07
CA LYS A 106 -10.83 -10.37 -17.40
C LYS A 106 -11.31 -11.81 -17.30
N THR A 107 -10.69 -12.60 -16.42
CA THR A 107 -11.09 -14.00 -16.16
C THR A 107 -12.46 -14.05 -15.50
N ALA A 108 -12.71 -13.22 -14.49
CA ALA A 108 -14.01 -13.11 -13.83
C ALA A 108 -15.11 -12.68 -14.81
N ALA A 109 -14.85 -11.70 -15.68
CA ALA A 109 -15.78 -11.28 -16.71
C ALA A 109 -16.07 -12.39 -17.74
N THR A 110 -15.05 -13.17 -18.10
CA THR A 110 -15.20 -14.30 -19.04
C THR A 110 -16.00 -15.44 -18.41
N GLN A 111 -15.73 -15.77 -17.15
CA GLN A 111 -16.48 -16.77 -16.40
C GLN A 111 -17.93 -16.34 -16.19
N ALA A 112 -18.17 -15.07 -15.85
CA ALA A 112 -19.52 -14.51 -15.79
C ALA A 112 -20.23 -14.64 -17.15
N ALA A 113 -19.56 -14.28 -18.27
CA ALA A 113 -20.12 -14.43 -19.61
C ALA A 113 -20.40 -15.90 -20.00
N GLN A 114 -19.59 -16.86 -19.53
CA GLN A 114 -19.79 -18.28 -19.77
C GLN A 114 -20.94 -18.85 -18.93
N GLN A 115 -21.02 -18.49 -17.65
CA GLN A 115 -22.12 -18.87 -16.77
C GLN A 115 -23.45 -18.33 -17.30
N LEU A 116 -23.41 -17.11 -17.84
CA LEU A 116 -24.53 -16.49 -18.54
C LEU A 116 -24.98 -17.26 -19.79
N ARG A 117 -24.04 -17.79 -20.60
CA ARG A 117 -24.38 -18.61 -21.78
C ARG A 117 -25.04 -19.94 -21.43
N ILE A 118 -24.80 -20.47 -20.23
CA ILE A 118 -25.39 -21.73 -19.77
C ILE A 118 -26.85 -21.54 -19.33
N GLU A 119 -27.19 -20.40 -18.72
CA GLU A 119 -28.60 -20.03 -18.40
C GLU A 119 -29.43 -19.71 -19.66
N GLU A 120 -28.80 -19.40 -20.80
CA GLU A 120 -29.46 -18.98 -22.06
C GLU A 120 -30.03 -20.09 -22.94
N LYS A 121 -29.75 -21.36 -22.68
CA LYS A 121 -30.20 -22.44 -23.57
C LYS A 121 -31.73 -22.57 -23.52
N GLY A 122 -32.42 -21.97 -24.49
CA GLY A 122 -33.87 -21.97 -24.63
C GLY A 122 -34.61 -20.81 -23.96
N THR A 123 -33.92 -19.73 -23.59
CA THR A 123 -34.52 -18.50 -23.04
C THR A 123 -34.40 -17.37 -24.07
N GLN A 124 -35.46 -16.60 -24.33
CA GLN A 124 -35.33 -15.38 -25.14
C GLN A 124 -34.69 -14.28 -24.31
N VAL A 125 -33.68 -13.62 -24.86
CA VAL A 125 -32.90 -12.61 -24.15
C VAL A 125 -32.85 -11.31 -24.93
N GLU A 126 -33.03 -10.20 -24.22
CA GLU A 126 -32.93 -8.85 -24.74
C GLU A 126 -32.10 -7.97 -23.80
N THR A 127 -31.34 -7.03 -24.36
CA THR A 127 -30.59 -6.03 -23.59
C THR A 127 -31.27 -4.68 -23.70
N LEU A 128 -31.69 -4.13 -22.56
CA LEU A 128 -32.46 -2.90 -22.46
C LEU A 128 -31.55 -1.76 -21.97
N PRO A 129 -31.57 -0.58 -22.62
CA PRO A 129 -30.77 0.58 -22.22
C PRO A 129 -31.39 1.34 -21.04
N ARG A 130 -31.72 0.64 -19.96
CA ARG A 130 -32.40 1.16 -18.76
C ARG A 130 -31.84 0.48 -17.51
N PRO A 131 -31.82 1.18 -16.35
CA PRO A 131 -31.35 0.60 -15.09
C PRO A 131 -32.29 -0.49 -14.57
N LEU A 132 -31.73 -1.44 -13.81
CA LEU A 132 -32.44 -2.63 -13.31
C LEU A 132 -33.73 -2.28 -12.57
N ALA A 133 -33.71 -1.27 -11.70
CA ALA A 133 -34.86 -0.85 -10.91
C ALA A 133 -36.04 -0.40 -11.79
N ALA A 134 -35.78 0.33 -12.87
CA ALA A 134 -36.82 0.79 -13.79
C ALA A 134 -37.43 -0.38 -14.56
N VAL A 135 -36.59 -1.27 -15.09
CA VAL A 135 -37.05 -2.46 -15.80
C VAL A 135 -37.83 -3.39 -14.88
N ALA A 136 -37.34 -3.63 -13.66
CA ALA A 136 -38.02 -4.45 -12.66
C ALA A 136 -39.44 -3.95 -12.38
N LYS A 137 -39.61 -2.64 -12.15
CA LYS A 137 -40.93 -2.04 -11.91
C LYS A 137 -41.87 -2.26 -13.09
N VAL A 138 -41.41 -2.01 -14.31
CA VAL A 138 -42.24 -2.17 -15.52
C VAL A 138 -42.59 -3.64 -15.79
N VAL A 139 -41.68 -4.57 -15.49
CA VAL A 139 -41.97 -6.00 -15.59
C VAL A 139 -43.10 -6.39 -14.65
N GLU A 140 -43.06 -5.96 -13.39
CA GLU A 140 -44.12 -6.26 -12.42
C GLU A 140 -45.47 -5.68 -12.85
N GLU A 141 -45.49 -4.43 -13.32
CA GLU A 141 -46.69 -3.77 -13.83
C GLU A 141 -47.23 -4.47 -15.09
N SER A 142 -46.36 -4.88 -16.01
CA SER A 142 -46.74 -5.56 -17.24
C SER A 142 -47.30 -6.95 -16.97
N LEU A 143 -46.70 -7.70 -16.06
CA LEU A 143 -47.20 -9.01 -15.66
C LEU A 143 -48.56 -8.90 -14.98
N ALA A 144 -48.72 -7.96 -14.04
CA ALA A 144 -49.98 -7.71 -13.36
C ALA A 144 -51.09 -7.30 -14.34
N LYS A 145 -50.80 -6.36 -15.27
CA LYS A 145 -51.75 -5.89 -16.28
C LYS A 145 -52.24 -6.99 -17.22
N ASN A 146 -51.38 -7.97 -17.52
CA ASN A 146 -51.72 -9.11 -18.38
C ASN A 146 -52.33 -10.31 -17.61
N GLY A 147 -52.59 -10.15 -16.31
CA GLY A 147 -53.19 -11.16 -15.46
C GLY A 147 -52.25 -12.34 -15.20
N TYR A 148 -50.95 -12.07 -15.07
CA TYR A 148 -49.94 -13.03 -14.64
C TYR A 148 -49.44 -12.64 -13.23
N PRO A 149 -50.12 -13.07 -12.15
CA PRO A 149 -49.68 -12.77 -10.80
C PRO A 149 -48.33 -13.44 -10.53
N ILE A 150 -47.50 -12.80 -9.71
CA ILE A 150 -46.17 -13.29 -9.38
C ILE A 150 -46.28 -14.29 -8.22
N LYS A 151 -45.85 -15.53 -8.44
CA LYS A 151 -45.81 -16.60 -7.44
C LYS A 151 -44.60 -16.47 -6.53
N VAL A 152 -43.42 -16.22 -7.12
CA VAL A 152 -42.14 -16.09 -6.42
C VAL A 152 -41.37 -14.94 -7.04
N SER A 153 -40.77 -14.10 -6.20
CA SER A 153 -39.83 -13.08 -6.64
C SER A 153 -38.57 -13.10 -5.80
N PHE A 154 -37.45 -12.80 -6.45
CA PHE A 154 -36.17 -12.53 -5.83
C PHE A 154 -35.66 -11.21 -6.39
N LYS A 155 -35.19 -10.30 -5.54
CA LYS A 155 -34.66 -9.00 -5.95
C LYS A 155 -33.38 -8.71 -5.18
N SER A 156 -32.34 -8.30 -5.90
CA SER A 156 -31.11 -7.73 -5.37
C SER A 156 -30.66 -6.57 -6.27
N ASP A 157 -29.61 -5.86 -5.85
CA ASP A 157 -29.07 -4.72 -6.61
C ASP A 157 -28.50 -5.12 -7.98
N GLN A 158 -28.20 -6.41 -8.18
CA GLN A 158 -27.59 -6.91 -9.41
C GLN A 158 -28.47 -7.89 -10.20
N LYS A 159 -29.45 -8.55 -9.57
CA LYS A 159 -30.29 -9.56 -10.21
C LYS A 159 -31.72 -9.49 -9.67
N ALA A 160 -32.71 -9.64 -10.53
CA ALA A 160 -34.08 -9.91 -10.13
C ALA A 160 -34.63 -11.12 -10.88
N VAL A 161 -35.42 -11.95 -10.23
CA VAL A 161 -36.03 -13.14 -10.82
C VAL A 161 -37.49 -13.18 -10.42
N TYR A 162 -38.38 -13.42 -11.38
CA TYR A 162 -39.82 -13.53 -11.17
C TYR A 162 -40.32 -14.83 -11.75
N VAL A 163 -41.14 -15.53 -10.99
CA VAL A 163 -41.88 -16.71 -11.45
C VAL A 163 -43.35 -16.37 -11.33
N THR A 164 -44.09 -16.43 -12.43
CA THR A 164 -45.53 -16.19 -12.40
C THR A 164 -46.26 -17.42 -11.88
N GLU A 165 -47.49 -17.22 -11.44
CA GLU A 165 -48.43 -18.32 -11.34
C GLU A 165 -48.77 -18.85 -12.73
N ARG A 166 -49.32 -20.06 -12.71
CA ARG A 166 -49.73 -20.76 -13.91
C ARG A 166 -51.13 -20.31 -14.30
N LYS A 167 -51.24 -19.60 -15.41
CA LYS A 167 -52.50 -19.16 -15.99
C LYS A 167 -53.06 -20.27 -16.88
N ILE A 168 -54.29 -20.68 -16.62
CA ILE A 168 -54.98 -21.71 -17.41
C ILE A 168 -56.21 -21.07 -18.05
N SER A 169 -56.33 -21.18 -19.37
CA SER A 169 -57.55 -20.90 -20.12
C SER A 169 -58.13 -22.22 -20.61
N ASN A 170 -59.43 -22.39 -20.38
CA ASN A 170 -60.13 -23.58 -20.85
C ASN A 170 -60.38 -23.47 -22.37
N PRO A 171 -60.35 -24.61 -23.10
CA PRO A 171 -60.72 -24.63 -24.51
C PRO A 171 -62.15 -24.10 -24.70
N ALA A 172 -62.31 -23.15 -25.62
CA ALA A 172 -63.61 -22.52 -25.89
C ALA A 172 -64.51 -23.42 -26.76
N SER A 173 -63.93 -24.33 -27.53
CA SER A 173 -64.63 -25.30 -28.39
C SER A 173 -63.75 -26.52 -28.69
N LEU A 174 -64.28 -27.50 -29.42
CA LEU A 174 -63.50 -28.64 -29.96
C LEU A 174 -62.34 -28.19 -30.87
N GLU A 175 -62.53 -27.08 -31.58
CA GLU A 175 -61.59 -26.56 -32.58
C GLU A 175 -60.59 -25.57 -31.98
N VAL A 176 -60.94 -24.93 -30.86
CA VAL A 176 -60.12 -23.91 -30.20
C VAL A 176 -59.56 -24.46 -28.89
N ALA A 177 -58.28 -24.85 -28.92
CA ALA A 177 -57.55 -25.26 -27.72
C ALA A 177 -57.41 -24.11 -26.72
N GLY A 178 -57.51 -24.45 -25.44
CA GLY A 178 -57.08 -23.60 -24.34
C GLY A 178 -55.56 -23.60 -24.20
N PHE A 179 -55.06 -22.87 -23.21
CA PHE A 179 -53.63 -22.80 -22.93
C PHE A 179 -53.35 -22.80 -21.44
N ARG A 180 -52.21 -23.38 -21.09
CA ARG A 180 -51.59 -23.27 -19.77
C ARG A 180 -50.24 -22.60 -19.96
N ASN A 181 -50.01 -21.52 -19.22
CA ASN A 181 -48.81 -20.71 -19.38
C ASN A 181 -48.25 -20.27 -18.04
N GLN A 182 -46.93 -20.32 -17.90
CA GLN A 182 -46.19 -19.82 -16.76
C GLN A 182 -44.88 -19.21 -17.26
N TYR A 183 -44.47 -18.07 -16.69
CA TYR A 183 -43.23 -17.41 -17.06
C TYR A 183 -42.20 -17.44 -15.94
N LEU A 184 -40.95 -17.60 -16.34
CA LEU A 184 -39.75 -17.28 -15.57
C LEU A 184 -39.10 -16.08 -16.25
N ILE A 185 -38.97 -14.98 -15.50
CA ILE A 185 -38.32 -13.76 -15.95
C ILE A 185 -37.06 -13.57 -15.12
N THR A 186 -35.94 -13.33 -15.79
CA THR A 186 -34.65 -13.02 -15.17
C THR A 186 -34.19 -11.65 -15.62
N LEU A 187 -33.86 -10.77 -14.69
CA LEU A 187 -33.25 -9.47 -14.93
C LEU A 187 -31.87 -9.44 -14.32
N GLN A 188 -30.91 -8.86 -15.02
CA GLN A 188 -29.57 -8.65 -14.50
C GLN A 188 -29.06 -7.27 -14.85
N ALA A 189 -28.53 -6.56 -13.85
CA ALA A 189 -27.83 -5.31 -14.06
C ALA A 189 -26.51 -5.58 -14.81
N LEU A 190 -26.33 -4.89 -15.93
CA LEU A 190 -25.09 -4.85 -16.69
C LEU A 190 -24.38 -3.49 -16.48
N PRO A 191 -23.07 -3.41 -16.76
CA PRO A 191 -22.36 -2.13 -16.77
C PRO A 191 -23.04 -1.09 -17.66
N ALA A 192 -22.79 0.19 -17.39
CA ALA A 192 -23.37 1.33 -18.10
C ALA A 192 -24.90 1.49 -17.95
N ASN A 193 -25.47 1.11 -16.81
CA ASN A 193 -26.91 1.24 -16.52
C ASN A 193 -27.82 0.54 -17.55
N THR A 194 -27.33 -0.58 -18.10
CA THR A 194 -28.11 -1.43 -18.99
C THR A 194 -28.62 -2.65 -18.21
N THR A 195 -29.72 -3.24 -18.67
CA THR A 195 -30.32 -4.42 -18.01
C THR A 195 -30.52 -5.51 -19.03
N ARG A 196 -30.07 -6.72 -18.70
CA ARG A 196 -30.38 -7.92 -19.46
C ARG A 196 -31.70 -8.50 -18.98
N LEU A 197 -32.66 -8.64 -19.89
CA LEU A 197 -33.94 -9.29 -19.68
C LEU A 197 -33.90 -10.67 -20.33
N GLY A 198 -34.17 -11.71 -19.56
CA GLY A 198 -34.42 -13.07 -20.04
C GLY A 198 -35.84 -13.49 -19.72
N VAL A 199 -36.54 -14.05 -20.71
CA VAL A 199 -37.91 -14.56 -20.56
C VAL A 199 -37.95 -16.00 -21.03
N ARG A 200 -38.46 -16.88 -20.17
CA ARG A 200 -38.72 -18.27 -20.46
C ARG A 200 -40.16 -18.63 -20.14
N ALA A 201 -40.85 -19.29 -21.05
CA ALA A 201 -42.23 -19.71 -20.90
C ALA A 201 -42.33 -21.24 -20.77
N GLU A 202 -43.17 -21.70 -19.86
CA GLU A 202 -43.71 -23.05 -19.84
C GLU A 202 -45.12 -22.99 -20.44
N PHE A 203 -45.20 -23.23 -21.75
CA PHE A 203 -46.44 -23.13 -22.51
C PHE A 203 -46.94 -24.49 -22.99
N GLU A 204 -48.19 -24.78 -22.69
CA GLU A 204 -48.89 -26.00 -23.09
C GLU A 204 -50.24 -25.62 -23.72
N LYS A 205 -50.63 -26.32 -24.79
CA LYS A 205 -51.98 -26.23 -25.35
C LYS A 205 -52.87 -27.31 -24.75
N VAL A 206 -54.10 -26.95 -24.39
CA VAL A 206 -55.05 -27.86 -23.73
C VAL A 206 -56.27 -28.05 -24.61
N ALA A 207 -56.48 -29.27 -25.11
CA ALA A 207 -57.68 -29.63 -25.85
C ALA A 207 -58.84 -29.99 -24.91
N GLN A 208 -60.05 -30.12 -25.47
CA GLN A 208 -61.22 -30.52 -24.70
C GLN A 208 -61.00 -31.90 -24.04
N GLY A 209 -61.45 -32.05 -22.80
CA GLY A 209 -61.17 -33.23 -21.97
C GLY A 209 -59.81 -33.22 -21.26
N GLY A 210 -59.08 -32.09 -21.30
CA GLY A 210 -57.83 -31.91 -20.53
C GLY A 210 -56.59 -32.52 -21.18
N ARG A 211 -56.68 -32.96 -22.44
CA ARG A 211 -55.55 -33.51 -23.18
C ARG A 211 -54.55 -32.40 -23.52
N ILE A 212 -53.29 -32.59 -23.14
CA ILE A 212 -52.19 -31.68 -23.48
C ILE A 212 -51.74 -31.96 -24.92
N LEU A 213 -51.66 -30.92 -25.74
CA LEU A 213 -51.11 -30.99 -27.10
C LEU A 213 -49.63 -30.58 -27.07
N SER A 214 -48.81 -31.25 -27.87
CA SER A 214 -47.41 -30.87 -28.04
C SER A 214 -47.31 -29.47 -28.65
N VAL A 215 -46.49 -28.63 -28.04
CA VAL A 215 -46.16 -27.30 -28.53
C VAL A 215 -44.72 -27.35 -29.07
N SER A 216 -44.49 -26.75 -30.24
CA SER A 216 -43.15 -26.60 -30.78
C SER A 216 -42.33 -25.56 -29.98
N GLN A 217 -41.01 -25.66 -30.08
CA GLN A 217 -40.11 -24.67 -29.49
C GLN A 217 -40.34 -23.27 -30.10
N GLU A 218 -40.70 -23.19 -31.38
CA GLU A 218 -40.95 -21.91 -32.06
C GLU A 218 -42.19 -21.20 -31.53
N GLU A 219 -43.28 -21.92 -31.27
CA GLU A 219 -44.48 -21.36 -30.66
C GLU A 219 -44.21 -20.84 -29.24
N THR A 220 -43.37 -21.56 -28.48
CA THR A 220 -42.95 -21.11 -27.15
C THR A 220 -42.11 -19.83 -27.25
N ALA A 221 -41.15 -19.81 -28.19
CA ALA A 221 -40.31 -18.65 -28.45
C ALA A 221 -41.11 -17.43 -28.92
N GLU A 222 -42.18 -17.61 -29.70
CA GLU A 222 -43.07 -16.53 -30.12
C GLU A 222 -43.78 -15.89 -28.92
N ILE A 223 -44.24 -16.70 -27.98
CA ILE A 223 -44.89 -16.22 -26.75
C ILE A 223 -43.91 -15.46 -25.86
N GLU A 224 -42.68 -15.97 -25.74
CA GLU A 224 -41.59 -15.30 -25.02
C GLU A 224 -41.26 -13.94 -25.67
N ARG A 225 -41.10 -13.89 -27.00
CA ARG A 225 -40.86 -12.64 -27.75
C ARG A 225 -42.03 -11.65 -27.62
N ARG A 226 -43.28 -12.13 -27.58
CA ARG A 226 -44.46 -11.28 -27.38
C ARG A 226 -44.42 -10.59 -26.02
N LEU A 227 -44.10 -11.33 -24.95
CA LEU A 227 -43.98 -10.73 -23.61
C LEU A 227 -42.84 -9.71 -23.54
N ILE A 228 -41.70 -10.01 -24.17
CA ILE A 228 -40.58 -9.06 -24.27
C ILE A 228 -41.04 -7.77 -24.99
N GLY A 229 -41.72 -7.90 -26.13
CA GLY A 229 -42.25 -6.75 -26.87
C GLY A 229 -43.26 -5.92 -26.07
N GLU A 230 -44.09 -6.55 -25.24
CA GLU A 230 -45.00 -5.84 -24.32
C GLU A 230 -44.24 -5.04 -23.27
N ILE A 231 -43.20 -5.63 -22.67
CA ILE A 231 -42.33 -4.94 -21.70
C ILE A 231 -41.61 -3.78 -22.38
N HIS A 232 -41.09 -3.97 -23.59
CA HIS A 232 -40.42 -2.91 -24.36
C HIS A 232 -41.38 -1.74 -24.62
N LYS A 233 -42.60 -2.03 -25.07
CA LYS A 233 -43.64 -1.02 -25.29
C LYS A 233 -44.00 -0.27 -23.99
N ALA A 234 -44.07 -0.97 -22.86
CA ALA A 234 -44.31 -0.36 -21.56
C ALA A 234 -43.14 0.53 -21.09
N LEU A 235 -41.90 0.18 -21.45
CA LEU A 235 -40.71 0.99 -21.16
C LEU A 235 -40.62 2.26 -22.02
N GLU A 236 -41.14 2.23 -23.24
CA GLU A 236 -41.24 3.40 -24.12
C GLU A 236 -42.39 4.34 -23.73
N SER A 237 -43.45 3.76 -23.15
CA SER A 237 -44.64 4.48 -22.70
C SER A 237 -44.75 4.42 -21.17
N PRO A 238 -43.81 5.02 -20.40
CA PRO A 238 -43.92 5.04 -18.96
C PRO A 238 -45.25 5.70 -18.62
N SER A 239 -46.15 4.91 -18.05
CA SER A 239 -47.48 5.36 -17.64
C SER A 239 -47.32 6.67 -16.89
N LYS A 240 -47.97 7.73 -17.37
CA LYS A 240 -48.08 9.00 -16.64
C LYS A 240 -48.74 8.69 -15.30
N THR A 241 -47.94 8.69 -14.25
CA THR A 241 -48.36 8.79 -12.85
C THR A 241 -47.45 9.79 -12.19
#